data_AF-A0A2S7J9L6-F1
#
_entry.id   AF-A0A2S7J9L6-F1
#
_cell.length_a   1.000
_cell.length_b   1.000
_cell.length_c   1.000
_cell.angle_alpha   90.00
_cell.angle_beta   90.00
_cell.angle_gamma   90.00
#
_symmetry.space_group_name_H-M   'P 1'
#
loop_
_entity.id
_entity.type
_entity.pdbx_description
1 polymer ?
#
loop_
_entity_poly.entity_id
_entity_poly.type
_entity_poly.pdbx_seq_one_letter_code
_entity_poly.pdbx_strand_id
1 'polypeptide(L)'
;MSEPWLWIVGLLTPVVLAILGFYAYVEYQARVLKTRSGPIPGGLRFEAHGWSVEVQRSAQQLKVQTRQGHYTREPLAGGGAQEQQGPLTATLPAAGLQIEVTRSVQAQPGQPAKPTGQCSVVFRASDETAFAAAEKPGGERHLLRLEQVPEPVAANFHQFAGQIRMWVDKLDHNLAQQVQLRQQRVEAEAAALARAEARAKKAAEQPVAQDLEPAAQIAHWRQVAGFSGTSEVGYAENGKIDWFIDLDPRGNITLHADRRTIHTTLLGATVSTLAGELEVGVRDDYWSEAEPELKSFRLFKGAHSDVRRAWKERLEILCDKLRSGEISPR
;
A
#
# COMPACT_ATOMS: atom_id res chain seq x y z
N MET A 1 -66.74 70.25 9.05
CA MET A 1 -65.28 70.26 9.22
C MET A 1 -64.78 68.90 8.75
N SER A 2 -64.24 68.83 7.53
CA SER A 2 -63.69 67.58 6.99
C SER A 2 -62.37 67.30 7.70
N GLU A 3 -62.34 66.22 8.47
CA GLU A 3 -61.23 65.92 9.33
C GLU A 3 -59.96 65.55 8.53
N PRO A 4 -58.89 66.37 8.58
CA PRO A 4 -57.69 66.17 7.77
C PRO A 4 -56.93 64.87 8.11
N TRP A 5 -57.22 64.25 9.26
CA TRP A 5 -56.61 62.99 9.67
C TRP A 5 -57.04 61.81 8.78
N LEU A 6 -58.25 61.82 8.22
CA LEU A 6 -58.73 60.77 7.32
C LEU A 6 -57.94 60.71 6.00
N TRP A 7 -57.51 61.87 5.49
CA TRP A 7 -56.66 61.96 4.30
C TRP A 7 -55.21 61.52 4.58
N ILE A 8 -54.69 61.87 5.75
CA ILE A 8 -53.35 61.46 6.19
C ILE A 8 -53.30 59.94 6.40
N VAL A 9 -54.31 59.35 7.04
CA VAL A 9 -54.41 57.90 7.21
C VAL A 9 -54.61 57.21 5.85
N GLY A 10 -55.50 57.72 5.00
CA GLY A 10 -55.76 57.16 3.67
C GLY A 10 -54.54 57.15 2.73
N LEU A 11 -53.62 58.10 2.87
CA LEU A 11 -52.36 58.15 2.11
C LEU A 11 -51.22 57.35 2.75
N LEU A 12 -51.16 57.27 4.08
CA LEU A 12 -50.10 56.53 4.78
C LEU A 12 -50.31 55.02 4.77
N THR A 13 -51.56 54.53 4.84
CA THR A 13 -51.85 53.08 4.83
C THR A 13 -51.30 52.34 3.59
N PRO A 14 -51.49 52.80 2.34
CA PRO A 14 -50.94 52.11 1.18
C PRO A 14 -49.40 52.13 1.14
N VAL A 15 -48.77 53.21 1.65
CA VAL A 15 -47.31 53.31 1.74
C VAL A 15 -46.76 52.31 2.75
N VAL A 16 -47.38 52.19 3.92
CA VAL A 16 -46.99 51.20 4.94
C VAL A 16 -47.16 49.77 4.41
N LEU A 17 -48.28 49.46 3.73
CA LEU A 17 -48.48 48.14 3.10
C LEU A 17 -47.45 47.85 2.00
N ALA A 18 -47.08 48.83 1.19
CA ALA A 18 -46.04 48.68 0.17
C ALA A 18 -44.66 48.43 0.79
N ILE A 19 -44.30 49.12 1.88
CA ILE A 19 -43.05 48.91 2.62
C ILE A 19 -43.03 47.50 3.25
N LEU A 20 -44.13 47.07 3.87
CA LEU A 20 -44.24 45.72 4.44
C LEU A 20 -44.17 44.64 3.37
N GLY A 21 -44.84 44.85 2.22
CA GLY A 21 -44.77 43.93 1.07
C GLY A 21 -43.36 43.83 0.48
N PHE A 22 -42.66 44.97 0.36
CA PHE A 22 -41.27 45.00 -0.08
C PHE A 22 -40.34 44.30 0.91
N TYR A 23 -40.51 44.55 2.21
CA TYR A 23 -39.73 43.87 3.25
C TYR A 23 -39.97 42.36 3.25
N ALA A 24 -41.22 41.92 3.13
CA ALA A 24 -41.58 40.50 3.00
C ALA A 24 -40.97 39.87 1.74
N TYR A 25 -40.93 40.59 0.62
CA TYR A 25 -40.29 40.15 -0.62
C TYR A 25 -38.76 40.00 -0.44
N VAL A 26 -38.10 40.98 0.18
CA VAL A 26 -36.66 40.94 0.46
C VAL A 26 -36.34 39.78 1.41
N GLU A 27 -37.12 39.59 2.48
CA GLU A 27 -36.95 38.45 3.37
C GLU A 27 -37.15 37.11 2.65
N TYR A 28 -38.13 37.02 1.75
CA TYR A 28 -38.37 35.82 0.97
C TYR A 28 -37.16 35.52 0.06
N GLN A 29 -36.65 36.51 -0.67
CA GLN A 29 -35.44 36.36 -1.49
C GLN A 29 -34.23 35.96 -0.63
N ALA A 30 -34.05 36.57 0.53
CA ALA A 30 -32.99 36.22 1.46
C ALA A 30 -33.12 34.77 1.94
N ARG A 31 -34.33 34.26 2.21
CA ARG A 31 -34.56 32.86 2.60
C ARG A 31 -34.22 31.88 1.48
N VAL A 32 -34.54 32.19 0.22
CA VAL A 32 -34.23 31.34 -0.93
C VAL A 32 -32.71 31.22 -1.14
N LEU A 33 -31.95 32.25 -0.78
CA LEU A 33 -30.50 32.30 -0.90
C LEU A 33 -29.74 31.78 0.33
N LYS A 34 -30.44 31.42 1.42
CA LYS A 34 -29.78 30.88 2.62
C LYS A 34 -29.14 29.54 2.31
N THR A 35 -27.82 29.48 2.50
CA THR A 35 -27.03 28.25 2.45
C THR A 35 -26.49 27.94 3.84
N ARG A 36 -26.46 26.66 4.19
CA ARG A 36 -25.78 26.15 5.39
C ARG A 36 -24.76 25.12 4.96
N SER A 37 -23.53 25.25 5.44
CA SER A 37 -22.47 24.27 5.25
C SER A 37 -21.81 23.98 6.58
N GLY A 38 -21.67 22.72 6.95
CA GLY A 38 -21.05 22.37 8.21
C GLY A 38 -20.76 20.89 8.39
N PRO A 39 -20.00 20.53 9.44
CA PRO A 39 -19.77 19.16 9.81
C PRO A 39 -21.05 18.53 10.35
N ILE A 40 -21.26 17.27 9.99
CA ILE A 40 -22.29 16.39 10.55
C ILE A 40 -21.62 15.12 11.06
N PRO A 41 -22.26 14.33 11.94
CA PRO A 41 -21.77 13.02 12.30
C PRO A 41 -21.52 12.18 11.03
N GLY A 42 -20.27 11.76 10.81
CA GLY A 42 -19.88 10.97 9.63
C GLY A 42 -19.45 11.76 8.39
N GLY A 43 -19.48 13.10 8.39
CA GLY A 43 -18.91 13.88 7.28
C GLY A 43 -19.32 15.36 7.23
N LEU A 44 -19.70 15.81 6.03
CA LEU A 44 -19.97 17.23 5.74
C LEU A 44 -21.33 17.34 5.04
N ARG A 45 -22.10 18.38 5.37
CA ARG A 45 -23.38 18.64 4.70
C ARG A 45 -23.46 20.08 4.21
N PHE A 46 -23.92 20.23 2.98
CA PHE A 46 -24.37 21.48 2.39
C PHE A 46 -25.87 21.42 2.21
N GLU A 47 -26.57 22.49 2.58
CA GLU A 47 -28.01 22.61 2.47
C GLU A 47 -28.36 23.99 1.92
N ALA A 48 -29.18 23.99 0.87
CA ALA A 48 -29.73 25.18 0.25
C ALA A 48 -31.24 24.98 0.02
N HIS A 49 -31.92 26.05 -0.39
CA HIS A 49 -33.34 25.94 -0.68
C HIS A 49 -33.59 24.98 -1.85
N GLY A 50 -34.23 23.85 -1.57
CA GLY A 50 -34.64 22.87 -2.58
C GLY A 50 -33.60 21.79 -2.91
N TRP A 51 -32.40 21.82 -2.33
CA TRP A 51 -31.44 20.73 -2.48
C TRP A 51 -30.41 20.68 -1.35
N SER A 52 -29.83 19.50 -1.14
CA SER A 52 -28.77 19.25 -0.16
C SER A 52 -27.76 18.25 -0.70
N VAL A 53 -26.53 18.36 -0.20
CA VAL A 53 -25.42 17.45 -0.50
C VAL A 53 -24.82 17.00 0.81
N GLU A 54 -24.76 15.70 1.01
CA GLU A 54 -24.19 15.07 2.19
C GLU A 54 -23.01 14.18 1.78
N VAL A 55 -21.87 14.43 2.41
CA VAL A 55 -20.66 13.63 2.28
C VAL A 55 -20.66 12.59 3.38
N GLN A 56 -20.69 11.31 3.01
CA GLN A 56 -20.63 10.18 3.93
C GLN A 56 -19.24 9.56 3.87
N ARG A 57 -18.35 9.98 4.78
CA ARG A 57 -16.92 9.63 4.70
C ARG A 57 -16.65 8.15 4.95
N SER A 58 -17.38 7.53 5.87
CA SER A 58 -17.25 6.10 6.20
C SER A 58 -17.69 5.21 5.05
N ALA A 59 -18.77 5.56 4.36
CA ALA A 59 -19.29 4.85 3.21
C ALA A 59 -18.61 5.23 1.89
N GLN A 60 -17.75 6.26 1.89
CA GLN A 60 -17.10 6.82 0.69
C GLN A 60 -18.10 7.19 -0.41
N GLN A 61 -19.21 7.82 -0.02
CA GLN A 61 -20.32 8.17 -0.91
C GLN A 61 -20.77 9.62 -0.71
N LEU A 62 -21.37 10.17 -1.75
CA LEU A 62 -22.03 11.47 -1.76
C LEU A 62 -23.53 11.27 -1.97
N LYS A 63 -24.35 11.73 -1.04
CA LYS A 63 -25.81 11.71 -1.15
C LYS A 63 -26.30 13.11 -1.54
N VAL A 64 -26.92 13.22 -2.71
CA VAL A 64 -27.49 14.47 -3.21
C VAL A 64 -29.00 14.35 -3.22
N GLN A 65 -29.67 15.24 -2.52
CA GLN A 65 -31.13 15.36 -2.52
C GLN A 65 -31.51 16.63 -3.24
N THR A 66 -32.42 16.55 -4.20
CA THR A 66 -32.90 17.72 -4.93
C THR A 66 -34.40 17.61 -5.17
N ARG A 67 -35.09 18.75 -5.18
CA ARG A 67 -36.49 18.86 -5.62
C ARG A 67 -36.63 18.83 -7.13
N GLN A 68 -35.59 19.25 -7.85
CA GLN A 68 -35.53 19.27 -9.31
C GLN A 68 -34.10 18.96 -9.76
N GLY A 69 -33.93 17.84 -10.46
CA GLY A 69 -32.66 17.48 -11.08
C GLY A 69 -32.86 16.46 -12.19
N HIS A 70 -31.84 16.32 -13.02
CA HIS A 70 -31.75 15.30 -14.05
C HIS A 70 -30.66 14.31 -13.65
N TYR A 71 -31.04 13.05 -13.46
CA TYR A 71 -30.13 11.98 -13.07
C TYR A 71 -30.11 10.91 -14.17
N THR A 72 -28.91 10.60 -14.66
CA THR A 72 -28.67 9.56 -15.64
C THR A 72 -27.71 8.53 -15.04
N ARG A 73 -28.08 7.26 -15.14
CA ARG A 73 -27.27 6.12 -14.71
C ARG A 73 -27.03 5.21 -15.91
N GLU A 74 -25.77 4.96 -16.23
CA GLU A 74 -25.35 4.14 -17.36
C GLU A 74 -24.49 2.96 -16.86
N PRO A 75 -24.95 1.71 -17.03
CA PRO A 75 -24.16 0.54 -16.65
C PRO A 75 -23.02 0.30 -17.65
N LEU A 76 -21.80 0.10 -17.15
CA LEU A 76 -20.60 -0.14 -17.97
C LEU A 76 -20.62 -1.49 -18.69
N ALA A 77 -21.39 -2.46 -18.19
CA ALA A 77 -21.48 -3.82 -18.74
C ALA A 77 -22.38 -3.95 -19.98
N GLY A 78 -22.86 -2.82 -20.53
CA GLY A 78 -23.81 -2.82 -21.64
C GLY A 78 -25.24 -2.98 -21.14
N GLY A 79 -25.99 -1.88 -21.13
CA GLY A 79 -27.40 -1.83 -20.75
C GLY A 79 -27.98 -0.45 -21.05
N GLY A 80 -29.31 -0.32 -21.10
CA GLY A 80 -29.95 0.96 -21.38
C GLY A 80 -29.70 1.98 -20.27
N ALA A 81 -29.47 3.23 -20.65
CA ALA A 81 -29.36 4.33 -19.69
C ALA A 81 -30.69 4.51 -18.95
N GLN A 82 -30.63 4.61 -17.62
CA GLN A 82 -31.77 4.95 -16.78
C GLN A 82 -31.75 6.46 -16.53
N GLU A 83 -32.78 7.15 -16.98
CA GLU A 83 -32.97 8.58 -16.74
C GLU A 83 -34.09 8.82 -15.74
N GLN A 84 -33.85 9.73 -14.80
CA GLN A 84 -34.81 10.19 -13.81
C GLN A 84 -34.80 11.71 -13.76
N GLN A 85 -35.99 12.31 -13.70
CA GLN A 85 -36.16 13.76 -13.64
C GLN A 85 -37.10 14.15 -12.50
N GLY A 86 -36.86 15.31 -11.91
CA GLY A 86 -37.69 15.87 -10.84
C GLY A 86 -37.11 15.66 -9.44
N PRO A 87 -37.95 15.46 -8.40
CA PRO A 87 -37.47 15.30 -7.04
C PRO A 87 -36.82 13.93 -6.86
N LEU A 88 -35.53 13.90 -6.52
CA LEU A 88 -34.78 12.65 -6.39
C LEU A 88 -33.73 12.73 -5.28
N THR A 89 -33.38 11.55 -4.77
CA THR A 89 -32.22 11.35 -3.89
C THR A 89 -31.26 10.40 -4.60
N ALA A 90 -30.12 10.92 -5.03
CA ALA A 90 -29.07 10.15 -5.69
C ALA A 90 -27.92 9.88 -4.71
N THR A 91 -27.42 8.65 -4.71
CA THR A 91 -26.18 8.27 -4.02
C THR A 91 -25.11 8.05 -5.09
N LEU A 92 -24.03 8.81 -5.00
CA LEU A 92 -22.93 8.81 -5.94
C LEU A 92 -21.67 8.28 -5.24
N PRO A 93 -20.84 7.47 -5.89
CA PRO A 93 -19.54 7.10 -5.35
C PRO A 93 -18.63 8.32 -5.25
N ALA A 94 -17.79 8.36 -4.22
CA ALA A 94 -16.83 9.45 -4.04
C ALA A 94 -15.57 9.29 -4.90
N ALA A 95 -15.12 8.06 -5.13
CA ALA A 95 -13.94 7.80 -5.96
C ALA A 95 -14.19 8.28 -7.40
N GLY A 96 -13.24 9.03 -7.98
CA GLY A 96 -13.38 9.60 -9.33
C GLY A 96 -14.51 10.61 -9.51
N LEU A 97 -15.11 11.12 -8.43
CA LEU A 97 -16.19 12.11 -8.48
C LEU A 97 -15.68 13.47 -9.00
N GLN A 98 -16.31 13.98 -10.04
CA GLN A 98 -16.09 15.32 -10.58
C GLN A 98 -17.33 16.19 -10.34
N ILE A 99 -17.09 17.39 -9.82
CA ILE A 99 -18.13 18.39 -9.59
C ILE A 99 -17.80 19.62 -10.43
N GLU A 100 -18.66 19.93 -11.39
CA GLU A 100 -18.56 21.10 -12.27
C GLU A 100 -19.67 22.10 -11.92
N VAL A 101 -19.31 23.38 -11.82
CA VAL A 101 -20.27 24.48 -11.62
C VAL A 101 -20.11 25.43 -12.81
N THR A 102 -21.14 25.53 -13.64
CA THR A 102 -21.12 26.34 -14.87
C THR A 102 -22.17 27.44 -14.79
N ARG A 103 -21.82 28.65 -15.24
CA ARG A 103 -22.80 29.75 -15.33
C ARG A 103 -23.68 29.55 -16.55
N SER A 104 -24.99 29.65 -16.36
CA SER A 104 -25.95 29.59 -17.45
C SER A 104 -25.91 30.90 -18.24
N VAL A 105 -25.89 30.78 -19.57
CA VAL A 105 -25.85 31.92 -20.48
C VAL A 105 -27.01 31.80 -21.45
N GLN A 106 -27.75 32.89 -21.62
CA GLN A 106 -28.81 32.96 -22.62
C GLN A 106 -28.17 33.39 -23.95
N ALA A 107 -28.07 32.44 -24.88
CA ALA A 107 -27.62 32.70 -26.24
C ALA A 107 -28.85 32.76 -27.16
N GLN A 108 -29.05 33.91 -27.81
CA GLN A 108 -30.02 34.06 -28.91
C GLN A 108 -29.24 34.17 -30.23
N PRO A 109 -29.73 33.58 -31.34
CA PRO A 109 -29.05 33.67 -32.63
C PRO A 109 -28.83 35.14 -33.02
N GLY A 110 -27.57 35.56 -33.17
CA GLY A 110 -27.20 36.91 -33.56
C GLY A 110 -26.97 37.92 -32.43
N GLN A 111 -27.02 37.53 -31.15
CA GLN A 111 -26.68 38.41 -30.02
C GLN A 111 -25.56 37.83 -29.12
N PRO A 112 -24.73 38.69 -28.50
CA PRO A 112 -23.75 38.24 -27.52
C PRO A 112 -24.47 37.62 -26.31
N ALA A 113 -23.98 36.47 -25.88
CA ALA A 113 -24.61 35.67 -24.84
C ALA A 113 -24.64 36.44 -23.50
N LYS A 114 -25.82 36.56 -22.88
CA LYS A 114 -26.02 37.30 -21.62
C LYS A 114 -26.09 36.35 -20.41
N PRO A 115 -25.36 36.62 -19.31
CA PRO A 115 -25.44 35.80 -18.10
C PRO A 115 -26.83 35.92 -17.47
N THR A 116 -27.42 34.80 -17.06
CA THR A 116 -28.80 34.75 -16.53
C THR A 116 -28.87 34.91 -15.00
N GLY A 117 -27.72 35.01 -14.30
CA GLY A 117 -27.65 34.98 -12.83
C GLY A 117 -27.96 33.61 -12.23
N GLN A 118 -28.01 32.57 -13.05
CA GLN A 118 -28.22 31.18 -12.67
C GLN A 118 -27.03 30.32 -13.10
N CYS A 119 -26.83 29.21 -12.40
CA CYS A 119 -25.77 28.24 -12.65
C CYS A 119 -26.36 26.84 -12.79
N SER A 120 -25.62 25.96 -13.45
CA SER A 120 -25.84 24.52 -13.42
C SER A 120 -24.71 23.85 -12.64
N VAL A 121 -25.08 22.91 -11.76
CA VAL A 121 -24.15 22.08 -11.01
C VAL A 121 -24.26 20.66 -11.54
N VAL A 122 -23.14 20.10 -11.99
CA VAL A 122 -23.07 18.75 -12.55
C VAL A 122 -22.14 17.90 -11.70
N PHE A 123 -22.63 16.75 -11.28
CA PHE A 123 -21.86 15.70 -10.62
C PHE A 123 -21.67 14.57 -11.62
N ARG A 124 -20.42 14.18 -11.87
CA ARG A 124 -20.07 12.99 -12.64
C ARG A 124 -19.32 12.03 -11.72
N ALA A 125 -19.84 10.84 -11.54
CA ALA A 125 -19.22 9.82 -10.70
C ALA A 125 -19.13 8.50 -11.47
N SER A 126 -18.12 7.70 -11.18
CA SER A 126 -17.93 6.39 -11.80
C SER A 126 -17.43 5.39 -10.77
N ASP A 127 -18.07 4.24 -10.71
CA ASP A 127 -17.63 3.12 -9.87
C ASP A 127 -16.50 2.29 -10.51
N GLU A 128 -16.08 2.62 -11.74
CA GLU A 128 -15.13 1.86 -12.54
C GLU A 128 -13.79 1.63 -11.82
N THR A 129 -13.24 2.67 -11.20
CA THR A 129 -11.94 2.59 -10.50
C THR A 129 -12.02 1.76 -9.23
N ALA A 130 -13.11 1.90 -8.47
CA ALA A 130 -13.36 1.15 -7.25
C ALA A 130 -13.63 -0.33 -7.54
N PHE A 131 -14.40 -0.63 -8.60
CA PHE A 131 -14.66 -2.01 -9.04
C PHE A 131 -13.40 -2.68 -9.58
N ALA A 132 -12.58 -1.97 -10.38
CA ALA A 132 -11.30 -2.47 -10.85
C ALA A 132 -10.34 -2.78 -9.68
N ALA A 133 -10.24 -1.91 -8.68
CA ALA A 133 -9.43 -2.14 -7.48
C ALA A 133 -9.93 -3.31 -6.61
N ALA A 134 -11.22 -3.67 -6.73
CA ALA A 134 -11.84 -4.80 -6.06
C ALA A 134 -11.95 -6.07 -6.93
N GLU A 135 -11.38 -6.06 -8.14
CA GLU A 135 -11.45 -7.16 -9.13
C GLU A 135 -12.89 -7.61 -9.45
N LYS A 136 -13.85 -6.69 -9.34
CA LYS A 136 -15.25 -6.96 -9.66
C LYS A 136 -15.55 -6.53 -11.09
N PRO A 137 -16.16 -7.39 -11.93
CA PRO A 137 -16.62 -6.97 -13.24
C PRO A 137 -17.80 -5.99 -13.11
N GLY A 138 -17.87 -5.01 -14.01
CA GLY A 138 -18.97 -4.05 -14.11
C GLY A 138 -18.63 -2.68 -13.57
N GLY A 139 -19.65 -2.00 -13.04
CA GLY A 139 -19.59 -0.61 -12.59
C GLY A 139 -20.59 0.26 -13.34
N GLU A 140 -20.78 1.48 -12.85
CA GLU A 140 -21.83 2.38 -13.32
C GLU A 140 -21.30 3.80 -13.40
N ARG A 141 -21.74 4.53 -14.42
CA ARG A 141 -21.51 5.96 -14.57
C ARG A 141 -22.76 6.69 -14.15
N HIS A 142 -22.57 7.67 -13.29
CA HIS A 142 -23.63 8.49 -12.73
C HIS A 142 -23.43 9.93 -13.16
N LEU A 143 -24.46 10.53 -13.74
CA LEU A 143 -24.50 11.95 -14.06
C LEU A 143 -25.71 12.56 -13.37
N LEU A 144 -25.47 13.50 -12.45
CA LEU A 144 -26.52 14.28 -11.81
C LEU A 144 -26.34 15.75 -12.19
N ARG A 145 -27.37 16.34 -12.78
CA ARG A 145 -27.39 17.76 -13.16
C ARG A 145 -28.49 18.49 -12.40
N LEU A 146 -28.09 19.54 -11.70
CA LEU A 146 -28.97 20.52 -11.07
C LEU A 146 -28.97 21.77 -11.97
N GLU A 147 -30.15 22.24 -12.33
CA GLU A 147 -30.32 23.45 -13.15
C GLU A 147 -30.89 24.61 -12.33
N GLN A 148 -30.75 25.82 -12.86
CA GLN A 148 -31.34 27.05 -12.28
C GLN A 148 -30.90 27.36 -10.84
N VAL A 149 -29.69 26.98 -10.45
CA VAL A 149 -29.14 27.29 -9.13
C VAL A 149 -28.80 28.78 -9.07
N PRO A 150 -29.30 29.57 -8.10
CA PRO A 150 -28.94 30.98 -7.99
C PRO A 150 -27.43 31.17 -7.84
N GLU A 151 -26.86 32.16 -8.52
CA GLU A 151 -25.41 32.38 -8.51
C GLU A 151 -24.79 32.51 -7.11
N PRO A 152 -25.40 33.23 -6.13
CA PRO A 152 -24.84 33.28 -4.77
C PRO A 152 -24.79 31.92 -4.08
N VAL A 153 -25.81 31.07 -4.32
CA VAL A 153 -25.87 29.71 -3.78
C VAL A 153 -24.81 28.84 -4.46
N ALA A 154 -24.64 28.96 -5.77
CA ALA A 154 -23.62 28.26 -6.53
C ALA A 154 -22.19 28.67 -6.11
N ALA A 155 -21.96 29.94 -5.78
CA ALA A 155 -20.68 30.42 -5.27
C ALA A 155 -20.34 29.80 -3.89
N ASN A 156 -21.29 29.79 -2.96
CA ASN A 156 -21.12 29.15 -1.65
C ASN A 156 -20.91 27.63 -1.80
N PHE A 157 -21.67 27.00 -2.70
CA PHE A 157 -21.47 25.59 -3.01
C PHE A 157 -20.11 25.31 -3.65
N HIS A 158 -19.59 26.20 -4.50
CA HIS A 158 -18.27 26.03 -5.11
C HIS A 158 -17.16 25.95 -4.06
N GLN A 159 -17.25 26.76 -2.99
CA GLN A 159 -16.32 26.68 -1.86
C GLN A 159 -16.43 25.32 -1.13
N PHE A 160 -17.65 24.84 -0.88
CA PHE A 160 -17.90 23.52 -0.30
C PHE A 160 -17.41 22.37 -1.20
N ALA A 161 -17.64 22.47 -2.51
CA ALA A 161 -17.18 21.50 -3.51
C ALA A 161 -15.65 21.41 -3.54
N GLY A 162 -14.93 22.51 -3.26
CA GLY A 162 -13.48 22.49 -3.07
C GLY A 162 -13.03 21.54 -1.94
N GLN A 163 -13.77 21.51 -0.83
CA GLN A 163 -13.49 20.56 0.28
C GLN A 163 -13.77 19.11 -0.13
N ILE A 164 -14.83 18.87 -0.91
CA ILE A 164 -15.13 17.55 -1.46
C ILE A 164 -14.02 17.10 -2.40
N ARG A 165 -13.58 17.94 -3.34
CA ARG A 165 -12.51 17.62 -4.29
C ARG A 165 -11.22 17.18 -3.58
N MET A 166 -10.76 17.96 -2.60
CA MET A 166 -9.56 17.58 -1.83
C MET A 166 -9.71 16.24 -1.10
N TRP A 167 -10.92 15.90 -0.65
CA TRP A 167 -11.19 14.61 -0.01
C TRP A 167 -11.23 13.47 -1.04
N VAL A 168 -11.86 13.68 -2.20
CA VAL A 168 -11.89 12.74 -3.32
C VAL A 168 -10.48 12.46 -3.83
N ASP A 169 -9.66 13.50 -4.04
CA ASP A 169 -8.27 13.35 -4.48
C ASP A 169 -7.46 12.48 -3.52
N LYS A 170 -7.67 12.63 -2.20
CA LYS A 170 -7.05 11.78 -1.18
C LYS A 170 -7.54 10.34 -1.24
N LEU A 171 -8.83 10.12 -1.49
CA LEU A 171 -9.38 8.78 -1.65
C LEU A 171 -8.80 8.09 -2.89
N ASP A 172 -8.76 8.78 -4.03
CA ASP A 172 -8.21 8.26 -5.27
C ASP A 172 -6.72 7.94 -5.13
N HIS A 173 -5.95 8.81 -4.47
CA HIS A 173 -4.54 8.56 -4.18
C HIS A 173 -4.34 7.30 -3.30
N ASN A 174 -5.13 7.17 -2.23
CA ASN A 174 -5.06 6.00 -1.35
C ASN A 174 -5.44 4.71 -2.08
N LEU A 175 -6.45 4.76 -2.95
CA LEU A 175 -6.87 3.62 -3.78
C LEU A 175 -5.74 3.20 -4.74
N ALA A 176 -5.15 4.18 -5.45
CA ALA A 176 -4.04 3.92 -6.36
C ALA A 176 -2.84 3.31 -5.63
N GLN A 177 -2.51 3.80 -4.44
CA GLN A 177 -1.43 3.26 -3.62
C GLN A 177 -1.70 1.82 -3.18
N GLN A 178 -2.94 1.49 -2.80
CA GLN A 178 -3.30 0.10 -2.45
C GLN A 178 -3.14 -0.85 -3.64
N VAL A 179 -3.56 -0.43 -4.85
CA VAL A 179 -3.40 -1.23 -6.06
C VAL A 179 -1.91 -1.46 -6.36
N GLN A 180 -1.08 -0.42 -6.28
CA GLN A 180 0.37 -0.53 -6.49
C GLN A 180 1.04 -1.47 -5.48
N LEU A 181 0.71 -1.37 -4.19
CA LEU A 181 1.26 -2.25 -3.16
C LEU A 181 0.88 -3.71 -3.39
N ARG A 182 -0.34 -3.99 -3.86
CA ARG A 182 -0.74 -5.34 -4.23
C ARG A 182 0.02 -5.86 -5.44
N GLN A 183 0.17 -5.04 -6.50
CA GLN A 183 0.96 -5.41 -7.68
C GLN A 183 2.40 -5.74 -7.30
N GLN A 184 3.04 -4.92 -6.47
CA GLN A 184 4.40 -5.18 -5.99
C GLN A 184 4.53 -6.48 -5.21
N ARG A 185 3.51 -6.86 -4.40
CA ARG A 185 3.51 -8.15 -3.70
C ARG A 185 3.42 -9.32 -4.66
N VAL A 186 2.50 -9.25 -5.64
CA VAL A 186 2.34 -10.29 -6.65
C VAL A 186 3.62 -10.43 -7.49
N GLU A 187 4.24 -9.33 -7.88
CA GLU A 187 5.52 -9.33 -8.59
C GLU A 187 6.67 -9.89 -7.74
N ALA A 188 6.73 -9.54 -6.45
CA ALA A 188 7.74 -10.06 -5.53
C ALA A 188 7.57 -11.57 -5.29
N GLU A 189 6.33 -12.05 -5.16
CA GLU A 189 6.01 -13.48 -5.04
C GLU A 189 6.38 -14.23 -6.32
N ALA A 190 6.02 -13.71 -7.50
CA ALA A 190 6.41 -14.29 -8.78
C ALA A 190 7.94 -14.32 -8.96
N ALA A 191 8.64 -13.26 -8.55
CA ALA A 191 10.10 -13.21 -8.59
C ALA A 191 10.74 -14.18 -7.59
N ALA A 192 10.15 -14.36 -6.41
CA ALA A 192 10.60 -15.34 -5.42
C ALA A 192 10.43 -16.77 -5.94
N LEU A 193 9.29 -17.07 -6.56
CA LEU A 193 9.04 -18.36 -7.22
C LEU A 193 10.03 -18.62 -8.36
N ALA A 194 10.25 -17.65 -9.25
CA ALA A 194 11.23 -17.78 -10.33
C ALA A 194 12.66 -18.00 -9.81
N ARG A 195 13.04 -17.33 -8.70
CA ARG A 195 14.34 -17.56 -8.04
C ARG A 195 14.42 -18.95 -7.41
N ALA A 196 13.34 -19.43 -6.81
CA ALA A 196 13.28 -20.78 -6.23
C ALA A 196 13.40 -21.85 -7.32
N GLU A 197 12.71 -21.69 -8.46
CA GLU A 197 12.82 -22.58 -9.62
C GLU A 197 14.22 -22.57 -10.23
N ALA A 198 14.84 -21.39 -10.36
CA ALA A 198 16.22 -21.28 -10.83
C ALA A 198 17.23 -21.96 -9.88
N ARG A 199 17.01 -21.87 -8.56
CA ARG A 199 17.81 -22.59 -7.55
C ARG A 199 17.59 -24.10 -7.65
N ALA A 200 16.34 -24.55 -7.81
CA ALA A 200 16.02 -25.97 -7.96
C ALA A 200 16.68 -26.57 -9.22
N LYS A 201 16.69 -25.85 -10.34
CA LYS A 201 17.38 -26.27 -11.57
C LYS A 201 18.89 -26.38 -11.37
N LYS A 202 19.52 -25.38 -10.74
CA LYS A 202 20.96 -25.42 -10.41
C LYS A 202 21.32 -26.57 -9.46
N ALA A 203 20.46 -26.86 -8.48
CA ALA A 203 20.65 -27.98 -7.56
C ALA A 203 20.48 -29.35 -8.24
N ALA A 204 19.62 -29.45 -9.27
CA ALA A 204 19.46 -30.66 -10.07
C ALA A 204 20.61 -30.91 -11.05
N GLU A 205 21.33 -29.86 -11.48
CA GLU A 205 22.46 -29.95 -12.41
C GLU A 205 23.82 -30.20 -11.73
N GLN A 206 23.92 -30.01 -10.41
CA GLN A 206 25.14 -30.32 -9.65
C GLN A 206 25.16 -31.79 -9.23
N PRO A 207 26.22 -32.56 -9.57
CA PRO A 207 26.35 -33.92 -9.07
C PRO A 207 26.44 -33.90 -7.54
N VAL A 208 25.59 -34.69 -6.89
CA VAL A 208 25.60 -34.88 -5.44
C VAL A 208 26.98 -35.40 -5.05
N ALA A 209 27.80 -34.56 -4.41
CA ALA A 209 29.19 -34.87 -4.06
C ALA A 209 29.36 -36.11 -3.14
N GLN A 210 28.27 -36.74 -2.70
CA GLN A 210 28.24 -37.94 -1.85
C GLN A 210 28.46 -39.27 -2.61
N ASP A 211 28.44 -39.23 -3.94
CA ASP A 211 28.69 -40.39 -4.83
C ASP A 211 30.06 -40.33 -5.52
N LEU A 212 30.87 -39.32 -5.21
CA LEU A 212 32.26 -39.25 -5.65
C LEU A 212 33.16 -40.10 -4.75
N GLU A 213 34.22 -40.67 -5.33
CA GLU A 213 35.31 -41.26 -4.55
C GLU A 213 35.85 -40.25 -3.52
N PRO A 214 36.24 -40.67 -2.30
CA PRO A 214 36.59 -39.75 -1.21
C PRO A 214 37.62 -38.67 -1.57
N ALA A 215 38.64 -39.02 -2.37
CA ALA A 215 39.64 -38.07 -2.84
C ALA A 215 39.04 -37.00 -3.79
N ALA A 216 38.11 -37.38 -4.66
CA ALA A 216 37.40 -36.47 -5.54
C ALA A 216 36.40 -35.60 -4.76
N GLN A 217 35.78 -36.15 -3.70
CA GLN A 217 34.92 -35.39 -2.79
C GLN A 217 35.69 -34.30 -2.04
N ILE A 218 36.88 -34.62 -1.51
CA ILE A 218 37.76 -33.65 -0.86
C ILE A 218 38.24 -32.58 -1.86
N ALA A 219 38.63 -32.98 -3.07
CA ALA A 219 39.04 -32.04 -4.12
C ALA A 219 37.90 -31.09 -4.50
N HIS A 220 36.68 -31.59 -4.60
CA HIS A 220 35.49 -30.77 -4.85
C HIS A 220 35.24 -29.78 -3.72
N TRP A 221 35.32 -30.22 -2.45
CA TRP A 221 35.17 -29.32 -1.31
C TRP A 221 36.22 -28.21 -1.29
N ARG A 222 37.48 -28.51 -1.59
CA ARG A 222 38.55 -27.50 -1.72
C ARG A 222 38.28 -26.52 -2.86
N GLN A 223 37.78 -27.02 -3.99
CA GLN A 223 37.42 -26.19 -5.13
C GLN A 223 36.28 -25.21 -4.79
N VAL A 224 35.25 -25.69 -4.08
CA VAL A 224 34.11 -24.88 -3.64
C VAL A 224 34.53 -23.88 -2.56
N ALA A 225 35.37 -24.31 -1.62
CA ALA A 225 35.88 -23.47 -0.53
C ALA A 225 36.81 -22.35 -1.03
N GLY A 226 37.48 -22.55 -2.16
CA GLY A 226 38.48 -21.61 -2.68
C GLY A 226 39.80 -21.58 -1.89
N PHE A 227 40.00 -22.50 -0.95
CA PHE A 227 41.23 -22.68 -0.18
C PHE A 227 41.52 -24.16 0.08
N SER A 228 42.76 -24.44 0.49
CA SER A 228 43.21 -25.74 0.98
C SER A 228 44.29 -25.53 2.03
N GLY A 229 44.33 -26.37 3.05
CA GLY A 229 45.29 -26.26 4.13
C GLY A 229 45.69 -27.60 4.72
N THR A 230 45.96 -27.60 6.03
CA THR A 230 46.21 -28.85 6.75
C THR A 230 44.87 -29.56 6.92
N SER A 231 44.81 -30.84 6.57
CA SER A 231 43.55 -31.59 6.61
C SER A 231 43.66 -32.91 7.34
N GLU A 232 42.57 -33.35 7.95
CA GLU A 232 42.40 -34.69 8.51
C GLU A 232 41.05 -35.26 8.08
N VAL A 233 40.98 -36.57 7.89
CA VAL A 233 39.79 -37.27 7.43
C VAL A 233 39.57 -38.55 8.25
N GLY A 234 38.31 -38.78 8.64
CA GLY A 234 37.85 -40.04 9.19
C GLY A 234 36.93 -40.75 8.21
N TYR A 235 37.09 -42.06 8.09
CA TYR A 235 36.26 -42.90 7.23
C TYR A 235 35.34 -43.77 8.06
N ALA A 236 34.11 -43.96 7.58
CA ALA A 236 33.18 -44.94 8.11
C ALA A 236 33.54 -46.35 7.61
N GLU A 237 32.94 -47.38 8.21
CA GLU A 237 33.16 -48.79 7.84
C GLU A 237 32.83 -49.09 6.36
N ASN A 238 31.99 -48.27 5.73
CA ASN A 238 31.63 -48.38 4.32
C ASN A 238 32.62 -47.67 3.37
N GLY A 239 33.75 -47.16 3.88
CA GLY A 239 34.77 -46.46 3.10
C GLY A 239 34.42 -45.01 2.72
N LYS A 240 33.23 -44.51 3.07
CA LYS A 240 32.87 -43.10 2.86
C LYS A 240 33.46 -42.20 3.95
N ILE A 241 33.60 -40.91 3.65
CA ILE A 241 34.04 -39.91 4.63
C ILE A 241 32.95 -39.77 5.71
N ASP A 242 33.32 -40.01 6.97
CA ASP A 242 32.46 -39.82 8.15
C ASP A 242 32.60 -38.38 8.69
N TRP A 243 33.84 -37.92 8.77
CA TRP A 243 34.18 -36.54 9.14
C TRP A 243 35.42 -36.06 8.40
N PHE A 244 35.51 -34.76 8.15
CA PHE A 244 36.65 -34.12 7.50
C PHE A 244 36.86 -32.70 8.03
N ILE A 245 38.12 -32.31 8.16
CA ILE A 245 38.54 -30.97 8.51
C ILE A 245 39.65 -30.54 7.55
N ASP A 246 39.56 -29.33 7.02
CA ASP A 246 40.64 -28.67 6.26
C ASP A 246 40.78 -27.23 6.74
N LEU A 247 41.97 -26.88 7.20
CA LEU A 247 42.23 -25.63 7.89
C LEU A 247 43.41 -24.91 7.24
N ASP A 248 43.14 -23.71 6.72
CA ASP A 248 44.19 -22.84 6.20
C ASP A 248 44.87 -22.02 7.31
N PRO A 249 46.10 -21.51 7.08
CA PRO A 249 46.80 -20.69 8.07
C PRO A 249 46.15 -19.33 8.38
N ARG A 250 45.14 -18.92 7.61
CA ARG A 250 44.41 -17.65 7.77
C ARG A 250 43.15 -17.81 8.60
N GLY A 251 42.83 -19.05 9.00
CA GLY A 251 41.67 -19.38 9.79
C GLY A 251 40.40 -19.63 8.98
N ASN A 252 40.50 -19.83 7.65
CA ASN A 252 39.42 -20.42 6.87
C ASN A 252 39.40 -21.93 7.10
N ILE A 253 38.22 -22.48 7.28
CA ILE A 253 38.02 -23.87 7.68
C ILE A 253 36.88 -24.51 6.89
N THR A 254 37.13 -25.72 6.40
CA THR A 254 36.11 -26.61 5.87
C THR A 254 35.86 -27.70 6.90
N LEU A 255 34.60 -27.88 7.30
CA LEU A 255 34.17 -28.91 8.22
C LEU A 255 33.14 -29.82 7.54
N HIS A 256 33.31 -31.12 7.69
CA HIS A 256 32.31 -32.11 7.31
C HIS A 256 32.05 -33.05 8.48
N ALA A 257 30.79 -33.22 8.85
CA ALA A 257 30.31 -34.25 9.79
C ALA A 257 28.79 -34.39 9.62
N ASP A 258 28.20 -35.52 10.01
CA ASP A 258 26.75 -35.76 9.95
C ASP A 258 26.12 -35.41 8.58
N ARG A 259 26.84 -35.77 7.50
CA ARG A 259 26.47 -35.50 6.09
C ARG A 259 26.29 -34.02 5.74
N ARG A 260 26.85 -33.12 6.54
CA ARG A 260 26.85 -31.68 6.30
C ARG A 260 28.27 -31.21 6.06
N THR A 261 28.46 -30.35 5.07
CA THR A 261 29.73 -29.66 4.81
C THR A 261 29.50 -28.16 4.95
N ILE A 262 30.42 -27.46 5.59
CA ILE A 262 30.45 -26.00 5.66
C ILE A 262 31.85 -25.50 5.31
N HIS A 263 31.91 -24.35 4.65
CA HIS A 263 33.13 -23.61 4.36
C HIS A 263 32.97 -22.24 5.02
N THR A 264 33.76 -21.94 6.06
CA THR A 264 33.61 -20.73 6.87
C THR A 264 34.94 -20.31 7.48
N THR A 265 34.93 -19.40 8.44
CA THR A 265 36.09 -18.95 9.22
C THR A 265 35.97 -19.38 10.69
N LEU A 266 37.12 -19.53 11.35
CA LEU A 266 37.23 -19.71 12.80
C LEU A 266 36.91 -18.43 13.60
N LEU A 267 36.58 -17.32 12.96
CA LEU A 267 36.26 -16.08 13.65
C LEU A 267 35.00 -16.24 14.49
N GLY A 268 35.16 -16.16 15.81
CA GLY A 268 34.06 -16.37 16.76
C GLY A 268 33.66 -17.84 16.93
N ALA A 269 34.50 -18.78 16.48
CA ALA A 269 34.30 -20.20 16.70
C ALA A 269 34.62 -20.62 18.15
N THR A 270 34.03 -21.73 18.58
CA THR A 270 34.31 -22.39 19.85
C THR A 270 34.85 -23.78 19.61
N VAL A 271 35.77 -24.22 20.47
CA VAL A 271 36.40 -25.54 20.40
C VAL A 271 36.28 -26.22 21.75
N SER A 272 35.65 -27.38 21.79
CA SER A 272 35.42 -28.15 23.01
C SER A 272 35.78 -29.63 22.79
N THR A 273 36.18 -30.30 23.87
CA THR A 273 36.43 -31.75 23.83
C THR A 273 35.20 -32.44 24.39
N LEU A 274 34.60 -33.36 23.63
CA LEU A 274 33.36 -34.04 24.03
C LEU A 274 33.51 -35.54 23.83
N ALA A 275 33.45 -36.33 24.92
CA ALA A 275 33.33 -37.79 24.88
C ALA A 275 34.33 -38.54 23.95
N GLY A 276 35.55 -38.04 23.79
CA GLY A 276 36.55 -38.64 22.88
C GLY A 276 36.49 -38.13 21.44
N GLU A 277 35.70 -37.09 21.18
CA GLU A 277 35.62 -36.33 19.93
C GLU A 277 36.05 -34.87 20.19
N LEU A 278 36.27 -34.14 19.10
CA LEU A 278 36.46 -32.71 19.12
C LEU A 278 35.21 -32.05 18.53
N GLU A 279 34.57 -31.18 19.30
CA GLU A 279 33.43 -30.40 18.86
C GLU A 279 33.90 -28.99 18.49
N VAL A 280 33.56 -28.56 17.28
CA VAL A 280 33.91 -27.25 16.73
C VAL A 280 32.62 -26.52 16.38
N GLY A 281 32.30 -25.45 17.10
CA GLY A 281 31.17 -24.58 16.83
C GLY A 281 31.60 -23.42 15.95
N VAL A 282 30.98 -23.24 14.79
CA VAL A 282 31.30 -22.16 13.83
C VAL A 282 30.07 -21.32 13.50
N ARG A 283 30.31 -20.09 13.01
CA ARG A 283 29.26 -19.23 12.46
C ARG A 283 28.92 -19.70 11.06
N ASP A 284 27.64 -19.90 10.78
CA ASP A 284 27.15 -20.17 9.43
C ASP A 284 26.55 -18.89 8.80
N ASP A 285 26.05 -19.00 7.56
CA ASP A 285 25.47 -17.88 6.81
C ASP A 285 24.22 -17.28 7.46
N TYR A 286 23.61 -17.97 8.43
CA TYR A 286 22.40 -17.54 9.15
C TYR A 286 22.72 -16.95 10.53
N TRP A 287 23.98 -17.01 10.98
CA TRP A 287 24.40 -16.47 12.25
C TRP A 287 24.23 -14.94 12.28
N SER A 288 23.64 -14.42 13.35
CA SER A 288 23.53 -12.98 13.60
C SER A 288 23.64 -12.68 15.10
N GLU A 289 23.83 -11.41 15.47
CA GLU A 289 23.83 -11.04 16.89
C GLU A 289 22.48 -11.29 17.58
N ALA A 290 21.38 -11.30 16.81
CA ALA A 290 20.05 -11.62 17.31
C ALA A 290 19.84 -13.13 17.50
N GLU A 291 20.54 -13.95 16.71
CA GLU A 291 20.48 -15.42 16.73
C GLU A 291 21.89 -16.00 16.82
N PRO A 292 22.49 -16.01 18.03
CA PRO A 292 23.93 -16.26 18.21
C PRO A 292 24.31 -17.75 18.22
N GLU A 293 23.41 -18.66 17.82
CA GLU A 293 23.65 -20.10 17.87
C GLU A 293 24.76 -20.51 16.89
N LEU A 294 25.78 -21.21 17.41
CA LEU A 294 26.86 -21.73 16.58
C LEU A 294 26.48 -23.12 16.03
N LYS A 295 26.92 -23.39 14.81
CA LYS A 295 26.80 -24.72 14.21
C LYS A 295 27.93 -25.62 14.70
N SER A 296 27.60 -26.60 15.52
CA SER A 296 28.56 -27.58 16.04
C SER A 296 28.81 -28.73 15.06
N PHE A 297 30.08 -29.05 14.85
CA PHE A 297 30.55 -30.22 14.12
C PHE A 297 31.37 -31.10 15.05
N ARG A 298 31.07 -32.40 15.08
CA ARG A 298 31.81 -33.39 15.86
C ARG A 298 32.77 -34.15 14.96
N LEU A 299 34.05 -34.07 15.29
CA LEU A 299 35.16 -34.55 14.48
C LEU A 299 36.01 -35.51 15.30
N PHE A 300 36.91 -36.22 14.62
CA PHE A 300 37.90 -37.11 15.26
C PHE A 300 37.29 -38.29 16.03
N LYS A 301 36.08 -38.71 15.66
CA LYS A 301 35.50 -39.96 16.13
C LYS A 301 36.43 -41.12 15.78
N GLY A 302 36.83 -41.87 16.80
CA GLY A 302 37.77 -43.00 16.67
C GLY A 302 39.25 -42.62 16.49
N ALA A 303 39.62 -41.33 16.44
CA ALA A 303 41.01 -40.92 16.29
C ALA A 303 41.83 -41.16 17.58
N HIS A 304 43.16 -41.09 17.50
CA HIS A 304 44.02 -41.13 18.69
C HIS A 304 43.92 -39.84 19.51
N SER A 305 44.13 -39.93 20.83
CA SER A 305 44.05 -38.78 21.75
C SER A 305 45.05 -37.68 21.41
N ASP A 306 46.26 -38.05 20.99
CA ASP A 306 47.31 -37.09 20.61
C ASP A 306 46.93 -36.26 19.37
N VAL A 307 46.31 -36.90 18.37
CA VAL A 307 45.83 -36.21 17.16
C VAL A 307 44.76 -35.19 17.53
N ARG A 308 43.78 -35.60 18.36
CA ARG A 308 42.75 -34.67 18.87
C ARG A 308 43.35 -33.50 19.63
N ARG A 309 44.32 -33.75 20.50
CA ARG A 309 44.99 -32.70 21.30
C ARG A 309 45.72 -31.71 20.39
N ALA A 310 46.50 -32.20 19.43
CA ALA A 310 47.24 -31.36 18.50
C ALA A 310 46.31 -30.50 17.64
N TRP A 311 45.18 -31.06 17.18
CA TRP A 311 44.18 -30.32 16.41
C TRP A 311 43.43 -29.29 17.24
N LYS A 312 43.05 -29.62 18.47
CA LYS A 312 42.46 -28.68 19.41
C LYS A 312 43.36 -27.46 19.61
N GLU A 313 44.64 -27.70 19.94
CA GLU A 313 45.63 -26.64 20.16
C GLU A 313 45.80 -25.76 18.92
N ARG A 314 45.89 -26.37 17.73
CA ARG A 314 45.97 -25.62 16.46
C ARG A 314 44.77 -24.71 16.23
N LEU A 315 43.56 -25.20 16.49
CA LEU A 315 42.33 -24.42 16.31
C LEU A 315 42.26 -23.28 17.33
N GLU A 316 42.56 -23.55 18.60
CA GLU A 316 42.56 -22.55 19.67
C GLU A 316 43.55 -21.42 19.37
N ILE A 317 44.78 -21.74 18.92
CA ILE A 317 45.78 -20.74 18.52
C ILE A 317 45.25 -19.85 17.38
N LEU A 318 44.62 -20.42 16.36
CA LEU A 318 44.11 -19.63 15.23
C LEU A 318 42.88 -18.80 15.61
N CYS A 319 41.99 -19.32 16.47
CA CYS A 319 40.89 -18.56 17.05
C CYS A 319 41.40 -17.34 17.81
N ASP A 320 42.44 -17.48 18.62
CA ASP A 320 43.03 -16.39 19.40
C ASP A 320 43.71 -15.35 18.49
N LYS A 321 44.43 -15.78 17.46
CA LYS A 321 45.04 -14.88 16.46
C LYS A 321 44.00 -14.10 15.65
N LEU A 322 42.87 -14.72 15.31
CA LEU A 322 41.75 -14.02 14.66
C LEU A 322 41.10 -13.01 15.60
N ARG A 323 40.93 -13.36 16.87
CA ARG A 323 40.35 -12.48 17.90
C ARG A 323 41.24 -11.28 18.20
N SER A 324 42.56 -11.47 18.21
CA SER A 324 43.53 -10.38 18.39
C SER A 324 43.73 -9.53 17.12
N GLY A 325 43.23 -9.97 15.97
CA GLY A 325 43.44 -9.32 14.68
C GLY A 325 44.83 -9.53 14.08
N GLU A 326 45.64 -10.45 14.62
CA GLU A 326 46.97 -10.80 14.08
C GLU A 326 46.86 -11.43 12.69
N ILE A 327 45.76 -12.14 12.43
CA ILE A 327 45.41 -12.69 11.11
C ILE A 327 43.97 -12.29 10.77
N SER A 328 43.67 -12.21 9.48
CA SER A 328 42.35 -11.81 8.97
C SER A 328 41.89 -12.81 7.91
N PRO A 329 40.62 -13.29 7.99
CA PRO A 329 40.05 -14.14 6.95
C PRO A 329 39.87 -13.30 5.68
N ARG A 330 39.99 -13.96 4.53
CA ARG A 330 39.82 -13.34 3.21
C ARG A 330 38.36 -13.35 2.79
#